data_AF-A0A0C2GSX1-F1
#
_entry.id   AF-A0A0C2GSX1-F1
#
_cell.length_a   1.000
_cell.length_b   1.000
_cell.length_c   1.000
_cell.angle_alpha   90.00
_cell.angle_beta   90.00
_cell.angle_gamma   90.00
#
_symmetry.space_group_name_H-M   'P 1'
#
loop_
_entity.id
_entity.type
_entity.pdbx_description
1 polymer ?
#
loop_
_entity_poly.entity_id
_entity_poly.type
_entity_poly.pdbx_seq_one_letter_code
_entity_poly.pdbx_strand_id
1 'polypeptide(L)'
;MAAYWAELHEPFSSVHEVSRKYMLGVKNVHLPSEALGRLSPTRFLNITVPDSFDARQWWPECESVGFVRDQSSCGSCWAFGAAEAITDRTCIASKGTFKPTISSNEILSCCEICGDG
;
A
#
# COMPACT_ATOMS: atom_id res chain seq x y z
N MET A 1 17.27 10.88 23.85
CA MET A 1 15.85 11.21 23.58
C MET A 1 15.28 10.14 22.69
N ALA A 2 14.08 9.63 22.97
CA ALA A 2 13.45 8.62 22.12
C ALA A 2 13.00 9.26 20.78
N ALA A 3 13.16 8.55 19.67
CA ALA A 3 12.81 9.02 18.34
C ALA A 3 11.31 8.86 18.00
N TYR A 4 10.53 8.28 18.93
CA TYR A 4 9.10 8.00 18.78
C TYR A 4 8.42 8.02 20.15
N TRP A 5 7.09 8.14 20.15
CA TRP A 5 6.22 8.04 21.32
C TRP A 5 5.21 6.90 21.13
N ALA A 6 4.59 6.43 22.22
CA ALA A 6 3.64 5.33 22.19
C ALA A 6 2.42 5.64 23.08
N GLU A 7 1.24 5.28 22.61
CA GLU A 7 -0.02 5.32 23.36
C GLU A 7 -0.89 4.09 23.04
N LEU A 8 -1.96 3.90 23.81
CA LEU A 8 -2.93 2.83 23.56
C LEU A 8 -3.82 3.19 22.37
N HIS A 9 -3.85 2.34 21.35
CA HIS A 9 -4.74 2.50 20.20
C HIS A 9 -6.02 1.67 20.39
N GLU A 10 -7.18 2.33 20.39
CA GLU A 10 -8.48 1.73 20.72
C GLU A 10 -8.83 0.47 19.91
N PRO A 11 -8.68 0.44 18.57
CA PRO A 11 -8.88 -0.78 17.78
C PRO A 11 -8.10 -2.02 18.19
N PHE A 12 -7.01 -1.86 18.95
CA PHE A 12 -6.19 -2.98 19.43
C PHE A 12 -6.25 -3.17 20.95
N SER A 13 -7.03 -2.36 21.67
CA SER A 13 -7.07 -2.35 23.14
C SER A 13 -7.62 -3.65 23.73
N SER A 14 -8.52 -4.33 23.01
CA SER A 14 -9.19 -5.57 23.44
C SER A 14 -8.92 -6.77 22.53
N VAL A 15 -8.08 -6.62 21.49
CA VAL A 15 -7.84 -7.67 20.50
C VAL A 15 -6.88 -8.71 21.06
N HIS A 16 -7.27 -9.98 21.02
CA HIS A 16 -6.40 -11.09 21.44
C HIS A 16 -5.12 -11.16 20.59
N GLU A 17 -4.00 -11.58 21.17
CA GLU A 17 -2.70 -11.59 20.47
C GLU A 17 -2.73 -12.36 19.15
N VAL A 18 -3.42 -13.49 19.14
CA VAL A 18 -3.58 -14.32 17.93
C VAL A 18 -4.38 -13.56 16.86
N SER A 19 -5.45 -12.85 17.23
CA SER A 19 -6.24 -12.04 16.31
C SER A 19 -5.46 -10.87 15.73
N ARG A 20 -4.53 -10.27 16.50
CA ARG A 20 -3.62 -9.23 15.98
C ARG A 20 -2.73 -9.76 14.86
N LYS A 21 -2.24 -11.00 14.97
CA LYS A 21 -1.43 -11.64 13.91
C LYS A 21 -2.25 -11.87 12.65
N TYR A 22 -3.53 -12.22 12.77
CA TYR A 22 -4.43 -12.42 11.62
C TYR A 22 -4.81 -11.13 10.90
N MET A 23 -4.49 -9.95 11.43
CA MET A 23 -4.64 -8.68 10.71
C MET A 23 -3.44 -8.36 9.81
N LEU A 24 -2.39 -9.19 9.82
CA LEU A 24 -1.23 -9.07 8.94
C LEU A 24 -1.23 -10.21 7.92
N GLY A 25 -0.92 -9.90 6.66
CA GLY A 25 -1.24 -10.77 5.53
C GLY A 25 -0.12 -11.05 4.53
N VAL A 26 1.12 -10.61 4.80
CA VAL A 26 2.23 -10.81 3.86
C VAL A 26 3.06 -12.02 4.28
N LYS A 27 3.25 -13.00 3.40
CA LYS A 27 4.31 -14.01 3.54
C LYS A 27 5.19 -14.00 2.27
N ASN A 28 6.36 -14.65 2.35
CA ASN A 28 7.30 -14.85 1.24
C ASN A 28 7.67 -13.57 0.46
N VAL A 29 8.29 -12.60 1.14
CA VAL A 29 8.75 -11.31 0.56
C VAL A 29 9.93 -11.44 -0.42
N HIS A 30 10.25 -12.64 -0.89
CA HIS A 30 11.37 -12.83 -1.80
C HIS A 30 10.93 -12.51 -3.24
N LEU A 31 11.44 -11.41 -3.78
CA LEU A 31 11.25 -11.08 -5.19
C LEU A 31 12.00 -12.11 -6.04
N PRO A 32 11.34 -12.77 -7.00
CA PRO A 32 12.03 -13.65 -7.94
C PRO A 32 13.04 -12.84 -8.76
N SER A 33 14.18 -13.44 -9.09
CA SER A 33 15.28 -12.79 -9.83
C SER A 33 14.82 -12.11 -11.12
N GLU A 34 13.80 -12.68 -11.76
CA GLU A 34 13.16 -12.18 -12.98
C GLU A 34 12.48 -10.82 -12.76
N ALA A 35 11.98 -10.54 -11.55
CA ALA A 35 11.38 -9.25 -11.21
C ALA A 35 12.41 -8.11 -11.19
N LEU A 36 13.68 -8.41 -10.90
CA LEU A 36 14.77 -7.42 -10.95
C LEU A 36 15.03 -6.93 -12.38
N GLY A 37 14.76 -7.77 -13.38
CA GLY A 37 14.83 -7.38 -14.80
C GLY A 37 13.76 -6.38 -15.23
N ARG A 38 12.71 -6.18 -14.40
CA ARG A 38 11.60 -5.25 -14.67
C ARG A 38 11.71 -3.93 -13.91
N LEU A 39 12.84 -3.69 -13.23
CA LEU A 39 13.05 -2.44 -12.51
C LEU A 39 13.01 -1.25 -13.48
N SER A 40 12.42 -0.15 -13.00
CA SER A 40 12.32 1.07 -13.78
C SER A 40 13.70 1.58 -14.21
N PRO A 41 13.85 2.09 -15.45
CA PRO A 41 15.08 2.74 -15.91
C PRO A 41 15.47 3.98 -15.08
N THR A 42 14.57 4.45 -14.22
CA THR A 42 14.79 5.60 -13.32
C THR A 42 16.04 5.46 -12.45
N ARG A 43 16.52 4.23 -12.19
CA ARG A 43 17.79 3.98 -11.49
C ARG A 43 19.01 4.59 -12.20
N PHE A 44 18.94 4.78 -13.51
CA PHE A 44 20.04 5.33 -14.33
C PHE A 44 19.86 6.81 -14.66
N LEU A 45 18.78 7.45 -14.17
CA LEU A 45 18.55 8.86 -14.41
C LEU A 45 19.41 9.71 -13.48
N ASN A 46 20.10 10.69 -14.04
CA ASN A 46 20.81 11.71 -13.27
C ASN A 46 19.82 12.82 -12.88
N ILE A 47 18.99 12.55 -11.87
CA ILE A 47 18.03 13.51 -11.32
C ILE A 47 18.33 13.79 -9.86
N THR A 48 18.05 15.01 -9.42
CA THR A 48 18.08 15.37 -8.00
C THR A 48 16.77 14.94 -7.35
N VAL A 49 16.85 14.04 -6.37
CA VAL A 49 15.71 13.67 -5.53
C VAL A 49 15.58 14.72 -4.41
N PRO A 50 14.40 15.26 -4.13
CA PRO A 50 14.23 16.27 -3.08
C PRO A 50 14.46 15.67 -1.69
N ASP A 51 14.94 16.49 -0.75
CA ASP A 51 15.16 16.09 0.65
C ASP A 51 13.87 15.68 1.37
N SER A 52 12.71 16.18 0.90
CA SER A 52 11.38 15.82 1.39
C SER A 52 10.39 15.64 0.25
N PHE A 53 9.57 14.59 0.33
CA PHE A 53 8.53 14.30 -0.65
C PHE A 53 7.27 13.76 0.02
N ASP A 54 6.12 14.32 -0.32
CA ASP A 54 4.80 13.84 0.12
C ASP A 54 3.86 13.80 -1.09
N ALA A 55 3.45 12.61 -1.51
CA ALA A 55 2.62 12.41 -2.69
C ALA A 55 1.29 13.21 -2.62
N ARG A 56 0.75 13.44 -1.42
CA ARG A 56 -0.49 14.20 -1.21
C ARG A 56 -0.35 15.67 -1.60
N GLN A 57 0.87 16.22 -1.49
CA GLN A 57 1.17 17.60 -1.86
C GLN A 57 1.45 17.74 -3.36
N TRP A 58 2.00 16.69 -3.98
CA TRP A 58 2.38 16.70 -5.39
C TRP A 58 1.21 16.38 -6.34
N TRP A 59 0.23 15.59 -5.88
CA TRP A 59 -0.99 15.25 -6.62
C TRP A 59 -2.25 15.52 -5.78
N PRO A 60 -2.51 16.80 -5.41
CA PRO A 60 -3.65 17.16 -4.57
C PRO A 60 -5.00 16.85 -5.22
N GLU A 61 -5.06 16.72 -6.55
CA GLU A 61 -6.24 16.30 -7.28
C GLU A 61 -6.59 14.82 -7.07
N CYS A 62 -5.64 14.01 -6.59
CA CYS A 62 -5.80 12.59 -6.33
C CYS A 62 -6.05 12.34 -4.84
N GLU A 63 -7.29 12.60 -4.41
CA GLU A 63 -7.75 12.43 -3.02
C GLU A 63 -7.45 11.04 -2.45
N SER A 64 -7.41 10.01 -3.30
CA SER A 64 -7.12 8.64 -2.89
C SER A 64 -5.74 8.47 -2.22
N VAL A 65 -4.75 9.29 -2.60
CA VAL A 65 -3.39 9.24 -2.03
C VAL A 65 -3.39 9.57 -0.53
N GLY A 66 -4.38 10.37 -0.09
CA GLY A 66 -4.58 10.71 1.32
C GLY A 66 -5.63 9.85 2.02
N PHE A 67 -6.26 8.91 1.32
CA PHE A 67 -7.40 8.14 1.84
C PHE A 67 -6.93 6.83 2.48
N VAL A 68 -7.00 6.76 3.81
CA VAL A 68 -6.63 5.57 4.58
C VAL A 68 -7.81 4.60 4.64
N ARG A 69 -7.61 3.36 4.17
CA ARG A 69 -8.63 2.31 4.22
C ARG A 69 -8.44 1.41 5.44
N ASP A 70 -9.52 0.75 5.84
CA ASP A 70 -9.52 -0.27 6.90
C ASP A 70 -9.74 -1.66 6.29
N GLN A 71 -8.76 -2.54 6.48
CA GLN A 71 -8.81 -3.94 6.05
C GLN A 71 -9.63 -4.85 7.00
N SER A 72 -10.07 -4.31 8.13
CA SER A 72 -10.79 -5.00 9.19
C SER A 72 -10.00 -6.19 9.76
N SER A 73 -10.70 -7.19 10.30
CA SER A 73 -10.12 -8.39 10.92
C SER A 73 -9.72 -9.46 9.89
N CYS A 74 -9.03 -9.06 8.82
CA CYS A 74 -8.58 -9.93 7.74
C CYS A 74 -7.11 -9.65 7.41
N GLY A 75 -6.32 -10.70 7.14
CA GLY A 75 -4.92 -10.59 6.70
C GLY A 75 -4.80 -10.22 5.22
N SER A 76 -5.49 -9.16 4.80
CA SER A 76 -5.63 -8.75 3.40
C SER A 76 -4.80 -7.52 3.04
N CYS A 77 -3.87 -7.10 3.90
CA CYS A 77 -3.02 -5.92 3.69
C CYS A 77 -2.28 -5.94 2.34
N TRP A 78 -1.89 -7.12 1.84
CA TRP A 78 -1.26 -7.28 0.52
C TRP A 78 -2.19 -6.85 -0.63
N ALA A 79 -3.48 -7.16 -0.53
CA ALA A 79 -4.50 -6.81 -1.52
C ALA A 79 -4.93 -5.34 -1.38
N PHE A 80 -5.02 -4.84 -0.14
CA PHE A 80 -5.32 -3.43 0.13
C PHE A 80 -4.22 -2.51 -0.38
N GLY A 81 -2.95 -2.76 -0.02
CA GLY A 81 -1.83 -1.96 -0.51
C GLY A 81 -1.68 -1.97 -2.03
N ALA A 82 -1.98 -3.12 -2.68
CA ALA A 82 -2.02 -3.20 -4.13
C ALA A 82 -3.16 -2.36 -4.74
N ALA A 83 -4.39 -2.51 -4.23
CA ALA A 83 -5.55 -1.78 -4.70
C ALA A 83 -5.39 -0.26 -4.54
N GLU A 84 -4.89 0.19 -3.39
CA GLU A 84 -4.60 1.59 -3.08
C GLU A 84 -3.59 2.17 -4.08
N ALA A 85 -2.45 1.49 -4.27
CA ALA A 85 -1.44 1.94 -5.20
C ALA A 85 -1.92 1.97 -6.66
N ILE A 86 -2.76 1.02 -7.09
CA ILE A 86 -3.33 1.04 -8.45
C ILE A 86 -4.30 2.23 -8.58
N THR A 87 -5.20 2.43 -7.61
CA THR A 87 -6.10 3.58 -7.56
C THR A 87 -5.33 4.90 -7.70
N ASP A 88 -4.28 5.08 -6.89
CA ASP A 88 -3.47 6.29 -6.90
C ASP A 88 -2.77 6.50 -8.24
N ARG A 89 -2.09 5.45 -8.73
CA ARG A 89 -1.35 5.51 -10.00
C ARG A 89 -2.27 5.78 -11.18
N THR A 90 -3.49 5.25 -11.18
CA THR A 90 -4.48 5.55 -12.22
C THR A 90 -4.91 7.01 -12.20
N CYS A 91 -5.14 7.57 -11.02
CA CYS A 91 -5.42 9.00 -10.88
C CYS A 91 -4.25 9.86 -11.35
N ILE A 92 -3.04 9.57 -10.87
CA ILE A 92 -1.83 10.34 -11.18
C ILE A 92 -1.53 10.29 -12.69
N ALA A 93 -1.57 9.10 -13.30
CA ALA A 93 -1.30 8.94 -14.73
C ALA A 93 -2.33 9.65 -15.61
N SER A 94 -3.58 9.77 -15.14
CA SER A 94 -4.66 10.48 -15.83
C SER A 94 -4.73 11.97 -15.48
N LYS A 95 -3.80 12.50 -14.67
CA LYS A 95 -3.81 13.89 -14.17
C LYS A 95 -5.15 14.25 -13.50
N GLY A 96 -5.68 13.32 -12.71
CA GLY A 96 -6.94 13.51 -11.98
C GLY A 96 -8.21 13.38 -12.82
N THR A 97 -8.14 13.08 -14.12
CA THR A 97 -9.34 12.93 -14.97
C THR A 97 -10.07 11.61 -14.76
N PHE A 98 -9.36 10.57 -14.28
CA PHE A 98 -9.94 9.27 -13.98
C PHE A 98 -9.56 8.83 -12.57
N LYS A 99 -10.54 8.77 -11.67
CA LYS A 99 -10.35 8.52 -10.23
C LYS A 99 -11.09 7.26 -9.75
N PRO A 100 -10.71 6.06 -10.21
CA PRO A 100 -11.39 4.84 -9.81
C PRO A 100 -11.03 4.45 -8.38
N THR A 101 -11.96 3.75 -7.71
CA THR A 101 -11.63 2.98 -6.50
C THR A 101 -11.49 1.52 -6.87
N ILE A 102 -10.27 0.98 -6.76
CA ILE A 102 -9.99 -0.42 -7.07
C ILE A 102 -10.47 -1.30 -5.92
N SER A 103 -11.20 -2.36 -6.27
CA SER A 103 -11.73 -3.33 -5.31
C SER A 103 -10.59 -4.17 -4.74
N SER A 104 -10.27 -3.94 -3.46
CA SER A 104 -9.36 -4.82 -2.72
C SER A 104 -9.96 -6.21 -2.52
N ASN A 105 -11.29 -6.31 -2.42
CA ASN A 105 -11.98 -7.60 -2.30
C ASN A 105 -11.81 -8.45 -3.55
N GLU A 106 -11.89 -7.86 -4.75
CA GLU A 106 -11.70 -8.59 -6.00
C GLU A 106 -10.28 -9.18 -6.10
N ILE A 107 -9.27 -8.37 -5.77
CA ILE A 107 -7.87 -8.83 -5.71
C ILE A 107 -7.73 -9.96 -4.69
N LEU A 108 -8.33 -9.80 -3.51
CA LEU A 108 -8.29 -10.77 -2.43
C LEU A 108 -8.97 -12.11 -2.78
N SER A 109 -10.14 -12.08 -3.43
CA SER A 109 -10.98 -13.27 -3.63
C SER A 109 -10.74 -13.98 -4.95
N CYS A 110 -10.26 -13.27 -5.98
CA CYS A 110 -10.20 -13.80 -7.35
C CYS A 110 -8.77 -14.07 -7.82
N CYS A 111 -7.75 -13.55 -7.13
CA CYS A 111 -6.37 -13.81 -7.51
C CYS A 111 -5.86 -15.13 -6.92
N GLU A 112 -5.84 -16.19 -7.73
CA GLU A 112 -5.44 -17.53 -7.28
C GLU A 112 -3.91 -17.72 -7.15
N ILE A 113 -3.11 -16.80 -7.71
CA ILE A 113 -1.64 -16.92 -7.81
C ILE A 113 -0.89 -15.80 -7.08
N CYS A 114 -1.60 -14.98 -6.30
CA CYS A 114 -0.98 -13.87 -5.58
C CYS A 114 -1.48 -13.82 -4.15
N GLY A 115 -0.78 -13.03 -3.33
CA GLY A 115 -1.13 -12.92 -1.93
C GLY A 115 -0.93 -14.23 -1.21
N ASP A 116 0.19 -14.93 -1.47
CA ASP A 116 0.71 -16.06 -0.69
C ASP A 116 1.07 -15.58 0.73
N GLY A 117 0.07 -15.04 1.42
CA GLY A 117 -0.09 -15.00 2.86
C GLY A 117 -0.85 -16.24 3.28
#